data_AF-A0A6M3KBH2-F1
#
_entry.id   AF-A0A6M3KBH2-F1
#
_cell.length_a   1.000
_cell.length_b   1.000
_cell.length_c   1.000
_cell.angle_alpha   90.00
_cell.angle_beta   90.00
_cell.angle_gamma   90.00
#
_symmetry.space_group_name_H-M   'P 1'
#
loop_
_entity.id
_entity.type
_entity.pdbx_description
1 polymer ?
#
loop_
_entity_poly.entity_id
_entity_poly.type
_entity_poly.pdbx_seq_one_letter_code
_entity_poly.pdbx_strand_id
1 'polypeptide(L)'
;MKGADVYANIFDKEQHGRLYLYPSSHGRGQTFQIWLLPEGVVLKNDDVPWVIPDAVEIYGIVAGNSGWTEEYGWLYQGKWIEDFNALVEQRKQQIEKKSEVREKEKQVKILAEEQRIERLLSTYK
;
A
#
# COMPACT_ATOMS: atom_id res chain seq x y z
N MET A 1 12.27 -4.38 -9.77
CA MET A 1 11.40 -5.47 -9.29
C MET A 1 10.07 -5.34 -9.99
N LYS A 2 9.47 -6.44 -10.48
CA LYS A 2 8.15 -6.38 -11.12
C LYS A 2 7.08 -6.88 -10.15
N GLY A 3 5.96 -6.16 -10.06
CA GLY A 3 4.79 -6.56 -9.28
C GLY A 3 4.79 -6.09 -7.82
N ALA A 4 5.93 -6.10 -7.12
CA ALA A 4 6.00 -5.66 -5.72
C ALA A 4 5.69 -4.17 -5.53
N ASP A 5 6.25 -3.30 -6.39
CA ASP A 5 6.10 -1.85 -6.25
C ASP A 5 4.64 -1.39 -6.32
N VAL A 6 3.79 -2.07 -7.10
CA VAL A 6 2.38 -1.68 -7.26
C VAL A 6 1.64 -1.83 -5.95
N TYR A 7 1.82 -2.96 -5.25
CA TYR A 7 1.10 -3.25 -4.01
C TYR A 7 1.74 -2.59 -2.79
N ALA A 8 3.08 -2.52 -2.75
CA ALA A 8 3.80 -1.89 -1.67
C ALA A 8 3.52 -0.38 -1.53
N ASN A 9 3.10 0.29 -2.61
CA ASN A 9 2.76 1.71 -2.57
C ASN A 9 1.31 2.00 -2.15
N ILE A 10 0.42 1.01 -2.13
CA ILE A 10 -1.00 1.20 -1.80
C ILE A 10 -1.40 0.60 -0.46
N PHE A 11 -0.60 -0.35 0.05
CA PHE A 11 -0.83 -1.01 1.32
C PHE A 11 0.28 -0.71 2.32
N ASP A 12 -0.11 -0.65 3.59
CA ASP A 12 0.80 -0.68 4.73
C ASP A 12 0.91 -2.11 5.28
N LYS A 13 1.70 -2.32 6.33
CA LYS A 13 1.65 -3.58 7.09
C LYS A 13 0.30 -3.68 7.79
N GLU A 14 -0.53 -4.61 7.36
CA GLU A 14 -1.88 -4.77 7.90
C GLU A 14 -2.41 -6.20 7.73
N GLN A 15 -3.32 -6.58 8.63
CA GLN A 15 -3.97 -7.89 8.63
C GLN A 15 -5.44 -7.76 8.22
N HIS A 16 -5.86 -8.56 7.24
CA HIS A 16 -7.23 -8.72 6.76
C HIS A 16 -7.69 -10.16 6.98
N GLY A 17 -8.36 -10.40 8.11
CA GLY A 17 -8.72 -11.75 8.53
C GLY A 17 -7.45 -12.59 8.72
N ARG A 18 -7.24 -13.58 7.85
CA ARG A 18 -6.04 -14.44 7.86
C ARG A 18 -4.95 -13.98 6.89
N LEU A 19 -5.20 -12.98 6.07
CA LEU A 19 -4.20 -12.43 5.15
C LEU A 19 -3.40 -11.35 5.85
N TYR A 20 -2.09 -11.48 5.85
CA TYR A 20 -1.19 -10.45 6.32
C TYR A 20 -0.40 -9.87 5.15
N LEU A 21 -0.57 -8.58 4.92
CA LEU A 21 0.11 -7.83 3.88
C LEU A 21 1.40 -7.26 4.48
N TYR A 22 2.53 -7.59 3.86
CA TYR A 22 3.84 -7.19 4.34
C TYR A 22 4.61 -6.42 3.25
N PRO A 23 4.31 -5.12 3.09
CA PRO A 23 5.19 -4.23 2.34
C PRO A 23 6.48 -3.97 3.13
N SER A 24 7.61 -3.96 2.44
CA SER A 24 8.90 -3.60 3.00
C SER A 24 9.75 -2.89 1.96
N SER A 25 10.73 -2.12 2.41
CA SER A 25 11.66 -1.42 1.52
C SER A 25 13.09 -1.79 1.88
N HIS A 26 13.94 -1.84 0.87
CA HIS A 26 15.39 -1.92 1.05
C HIS A 26 16.08 -1.00 0.05
N GLY A 27 17.41 -0.90 0.11
CA GLY A 27 18.20 0.05 -0.69
C GLY A 27 18.09 -0.07 -2.21
N ARG A 28 17.27 -0.98 -2.75
CA ARG A 28 17.09 -1.21 -4.19
C ARG A 28 15.64 -1.25 -4.66
N GLY A 29 14.67 -1.01 -3.77
CA GLY A 29 13.26 -0.95 -4.16
C GLY A 29 12.30 -1.36 -3.05
N GLN A 30 11.02 -1.43 -3.42
CA GLN A 30 9.97 -1.96 -2.57
C GLN A 30 9.80 -3.46 -2.81
N THR A 31 9.41 -4.13 -1.74
CA THR A 31 9.13 -5.57 -1.69
C THR A 31 7.74 -5.74 -1.11
N PHE A 32 7.04 -6.77 -1.56
CA PHE A 32 5.68 -7.03 -1.12
C PHE A 32 5.45 -8.52 -0.98
N GLN A 33 5.08 -8.94 0.22
CA GLN A 33 4.75 -10.32 0.50
C GLN A 33 3.34 -10.40 1.08
N ILE A 34 2.67 -11.52 0.82
CA ILE A 34 1.39 -11.84 1.46
C ILE A 34 1.57 -13.18 2.16
N TRP A 35 1.17 -13.20 3.43
CA TRP A 35 1.23 -14.38 4.27
C TRP A 35 -0.19 -14.80 4.67
N LEU A 36 -0.45 -16.09 4.62
CA LEU A 36 -1.64 -16.70 5.19
C LEU A 36 -1.32 -17.15 6.61
N LEU A 37 -2.01 -16.55 7.58
CA LEU A 37 -1.85 -16.85 8.99
C LEU A 37 -2.72 -18.04 9.44
N PRO A 38 -2.30 -18.76 10.48
CA PRO A 38 -3.17 -19.72 11.17
C PRO A 38 -4.42 -19.04 11.75
N GLU A 39 -5.46 -19.84 12.00
CA GLU A 39 -6.68 -19.34 12.59
C GLU A 39 -6.44 -18.80 14.00
N GLY A 40 -7.06 -17.66 14.33
CA GLY A 40 -6.94 -17.00 15.64
C GLY A 40 -5.64 -16.21 15.87
N VAL A 41 -4.70 -16.24 14.92
CA VAL A 41 -3.47 -15.43 15.02
C VAL A 41 -3.75 -13.98 14.61
N VAL A 42 -3.31 -13.05 15.47
CA VAL A 42 -3.33 -11.61 15.19
C VAL A 42 -1.94 -11.05 15.40
N LEU A 43 -1.37 -10.44 14.36
CA LEU A 43 -0.07 -9.81 14.42
C LEU A 43 -0.18 -8.36 14.88
N LYS A 44 0.79 -7.94 15.69
CA LYS A 44 1.05 -6.53 15.99
C LYS A 44 2.01 -5.96 14.94
N ASN A 45 2.07 -4.63 14.85
CA ASN A 45 2.81 -3.93 13.79
C ASN A 45 4.32 -4.29 13.70
N ASP A 46 4.91 -4.78 14.79
CA ASP A 46 6.33 -5.16 14.84
C ASP A 46 6.56 -6.67 14.66
N ASP A 47 5.48 -7.46 14.60
CA ASP A 47 5.60 -8.91 14.41
C ASP A 47 5.97 -9.21 12.95
N VAL A 48 6.81 -10.23 12.79
CA VAL A 48 7.25 -10.71 11.49
C VAL A 48 6.58 -12.05 11.16
N PRO A 49 5.98 -12.22 9.98
CA PRO A 49 5.12 -13.37 9.70
C PRO A 49 5.90 -14.69 9.61
N TRP A 50 7.18 -14.65 9.22
CA TRP A 50 8.02 -15.84 9.08
C TRP A 50 8.45 -16.48 10.42
N VAL A 51 8.20 -15.84 11.57
CA VAL A 51 8.44 -16.46 12.89
C VAL A 51 7.18 -17.12 13.46
N ILE A 52 6.03 -16.96 12.78
CA ILE A 52 4.76 -17.52 13.21
C ILE A 52 4.68 -18.97 12.76
N PRO A 53 4.49 -19.93 13.68
CA PRO A 53 4.30 -21.32 13.31
C PRO A 53 3.12 -21.47 12.33
N ASP A 54 3.31 -22.30 11.30
CA ASP A 54 2.30 -22.63 10.29
C ASP A 54 1.80 -21.44 9.42
N ALA A 55 2.44 -20.28 9.52
CA ALA A 55 2.23 -19.21 8.55
C ALA A 55 2.85 -19.57 7.20
N VAL A 56 2.14 -19.27 6.11
CA VAL A 56 2.57 -19.63 4.75
C VAL A 56 2.66 -18.39 3.89
N GLU A 57 3.83 -18.14 3.29
CA GLU A 57 3.97 -17.12 2.25
C GLU A 57 3.21 -17.59 1.00
N ILE A 58 2.22 -16.81 0.58
CA ILE A 58 1.35 -17.14 -0.57
C ILE A 58 1.58 -16.23 -1.77
N TYR A 59 2.20 -15.07 -1.55
CA TYR A 59 2.65 -14.16 -2.60
C TYR A 59 4.03 -13.63 -2.23
N GLY A 60 4.96 -13.69 -3.17
CA GLY A 60 6.36 -13.35 -2.93
C GLY A 60 7.18 -13.45 -4.21
N ILE A 61 8.48 -13.68 -4.06
CA ILE A 61 9.41 -13.79 -5.19
C ILE A 61 9.20 -15.14 -5.89
N VAL A 62 8.80 -15.11 -7.17
CA VAL A 62 8.62 -16.31 -8.00
C VAL A 62 9.80 -16.58 -8.92
N ALA A 63 10.58 -15.56 -9.26
CA ALA A 63 11.75 -15.68 -10.12
C ALA A 63 12.76 -14.55 -9.90
N GLY A 64 13.96 -14.74 -10.46
CA GLY A 64 15.03 -13.74 -10.47
C GLY A 64 16.03 -13.89 -9.33
N ASN A 65 17.04 -13.01 -9.33
CA ASN A 65 18.05 -12.94 -8.29
C ASN A 65 17.60 -11.98 -7.20
N SER A 66 17.64 -12.45 -5.95
CA SER A 66 17.22 -11.62 -4.82
C SER A 66 18.02 -10.31 -4.77
N GLY A 67 17.30 -9.21 -4.56
CA GLY A 67 17.83 -7.86 -4.55
C GLY A 67 18.21 -7.28 -5.92
N TRP A 68 17.97 -7.97 -7.05
CA TRP A 68 18.32 -7.45 -8.38
C TRP A 68 17.16 -7.58 -9.39
N THR A 69 16.76 -8.81 -9.73
CA THR A 69 15.83 -9.10 -10.83
C THR A 69 14.57 -9.81 -10.37
N GLU A 70 14.17 -9.57 -9.11
CA GLU A 70 13.01 -10.21 -8.50
C GLU A 70 11.72 -9.93 -9.28
N GLU A 71 11.04 -11.02 -9.63
CA GLU A 71 9.68 -11.02 -10.14
C GLU A 71 8.77 -11.56 -9.05
N TYR A 72 7.72 -10.81 -8.72
CA TYR A 72 6.78 -11.16 -7.67
C TYR A 72 5.49 -11.75 -8.25
N GLY A 73 4.93 -12.73 -7.55
CA GLY A 73 3.72 -13.42 -7.97
C GLY A 73 3.16 -14.34 -6.90
N TRP A 74 2.05 -15.00 -7.24
CA TRP A 74 1.42 -16.00 -6.39
C TRP A 74 2.25 -17.28 -6.34
N LEU A 75 2.67 -17.67 -5.13
CA LEU A 75 3.36 -18.94 -4.86
C LEU A 75 2.36 -20.10 -4.84
N TYR A 76 1.13 -19.83 -4.39
CA TYR A 76 0.04 -20.80 -4.32
C TYR A 76 -1.27 -20.20 -4.83
N GLN A 77 -2.09 -21.06 -5.45
CA GLN A 77 -3.43 -20.72 -5.92
C GLN A 77 -4.47 -21.00 -4.84
N GLY A 78 -5.42 -20.08 -4.66
CA GLY A 78 -6.51 -20.25 -3.69
C GLY A 78 -7.44 -19.05 -3.63
N LYS A 79 -8.49 -19.16 -2.80
CA LYS A 79 -9.53 -18.13 -2.66
C LYS A 79 -8.97 -16.77 -2.22
N TRP A 80 -7.88 -16.75 -1.47
CA TRP A 80 -7.19 -15.53 -1.04
C TRP A 80 -6.79 -14.61 -2.18
N ILE A 81 -6.65 -15.13 -3.41
CA ILE A 81 -6.37 -14.31 -4.58
C ILE A 81 -7.55 -13.39 -4.88
N GLU A 82 -8.78 -13.92 -4.87
CA GLU A 82 -10.00 -13.15 -5.07
C GLU A 82 -10.21 -12.15 -3.94
N ASP A 83 -10.01 -12.60 -2.70
CA ASP A 83 -10.12 -11.75 -1.51
C ASP A 83 -9.13 -10.58 -1.58
N PHE A 84 -7.87 -10.84 -1.95
CA PHE A 84 -6.85 -9.80 -2.13
C PHE A 84 -7.18 -8.84 -3.28
N ASN A 85 -7.66 -9.35 -4.42
CA ASN A 85 -8.06 -8.49 -5.53
C ASN A 85 -9.21 -7.54 -5.13
N ALA A 86 -10.16 -8.02 -4.32
CA ALA A 86 -11.22 -7.17 -3.78
C ALA A 86 -10.65 -6.06 -2.87
N LEU A 87 -9.66 -6.38 -2.03
CA LEU A 87 -8.95 -5.39 -1.19
C LEU A 87 -8.23 -4.33 -2.04
N VAL A 88 -7.58 -4.76 -3.12
CA VAL A 88 -6.88 -3.85 -4.06
C VAL A 88 -7.86 -2.84 -4.66
N GLU A 89 -9.00 -3.30 -5.16
CA GLU A 89 -10.00 -2.42 -5.77
C GLU A 89 -10.61 -1.45 -4.74
N GLN A 90 -10.90 -1.93 -3.53
CA GLN A 90 -11.35 -1.06 -2.44
C GLN A 90 -10.31 0.02 -2.10
N ARG A 91 -9.03 -0.36 -2.02
CA ARG A 91 -7.94 0.57 -1.69
C ARG A 91 -7.73 1.62 -2.78
N LYS A 92 -7.78 1.23 -4.06
CA LYS A 92 -7.70 2.17 -5.19
C LYS A 92 -8.80 3.22 -5.14
N GLN A 93 -10.05 2.80 -4.91
CA GLN A 93 -11.18 3.74 -4.77
C GLN A 93 -11.01 4.71 -3.61
N GLN A 94 -10.43 4.26 -2.49
CA GLN A 94 -10.14 5.14 -1.35
C GLN A 94 -9.05 6.16 -1.67
N ILE A 95 -7.99 5.75 -2.37
CA ILE A 95 -6.91 6.64 -2.81
C ILE A 95 -7.44 7.69 -3.77
N GLU A 96 -8.25 7.29 -4.75
CA GLU A 96 -8.87 8.20 -5.71
C GLU A 96 -9.74 9.25 -5.01
N LYS A 97 -10.67 8.82 -4.14
CA LYS A 97 -11.51 9.75 -3.36
C LYS A 97 -10.68 10.71 -2.50
N LYS A 98 -9.63 10.22 -1.83
CA LYS A 98 -8.72 11.08 -1.05
C LYS A 98 -7.99 12.09 -1.92
N SER A 99 -7.59 11.69 -3.13
CA SER A 99 -6.90 12.57 -4.08
C SER A 99 -7.81 13.71 -4.56
N GLU A 100 -9.08 13.41 -4.84
CA GLU A 100 -10.07 14.43 -5.24
C GLU A 100 -10.33 15.45 -4.13
N VAL A 101 -10.47 14.98 -2.88
CA VAL A 101 -10.65 15.86 -1.72
C VAL A 101 -9.43 16.76 -1.55
N ARG A 102 -8.23 16.20 -1.63
CA ARG A 102 -6.98 16.95 -1.49
C ARG A 102 -6.82 18.01 -2.58
N GLU A 103 -7.19 17.70 -3.82
CA GLU A 103 -7.14 18.66 -4.92
C GLU A 103 -8.14 19.81 -4.69
N LYS A 104 -9.37 19.52 -4.28
CA LYS A 104 -10.36 20.55 -3.92
C LYS A 104 -9.86 21.46 -2.79
N GLU A 105 -9.27 20.89 -1.74
CA GLU A 105 -8.69 21.67 -0.64
C GLU A 105 -7.54 22.57 -1.10
N LYS A 106 -6.70 22.06 -2.01
CA LYS A 106 -5.59 22.83 -2.59
C LYS A 106 -6.12 24.02 -3.41
N GLN A 107 -7.14 23.81 -4.23
CA GLN A 107 -7.77 24.87 -5.02
C GLN A 107 -8.40 25.95 -4.12
N VAL A 108 -9.10 25.56 -3.06
CA VAL A 108 -9.66 26.51 -2.08
C VAL A 108 -8.55 27.34 -1.42
N LYS A 109 -7.43 26.73 -1.05
CA LYS A 109 -6.28 27.45 -0.47
C LYS A 109 -5.64 28.42 -1.45
N ILE A 110 -5.49 28.02 -2.72
CA ILE A 110 -4.94 28.90 -3.77
C ILE A 110 -5.84 30.11 -3.96
N LEU A 111 -7.15 29.91 -4.13
CA LEU A 111 -8.12 31.00 -4.28
C LEU A 111 -8.15 31.95 -3.07
N ALA A 112 -8.08 31.40 -1.85
CA ALA A 112 -8.04 32.20 -0.64
C ALA A 112 -6.77 33.06 -0.57
N GLU A 113 -5.63 32.51 -1.02
CA GLU A 113 -4.36 33.24 -1.07
C GLU A 113 -4.35 34.32 -2.15
N GLU A 114 -4.91 34.05 -3.34
CA GLU A 114 -5.10 35.05 -4.39
C GLU A 114 -5.94 36.22 -3.89
N GLN A 115 -7.08 35.94 -3.25
CA GLN A 115 -7.93 36.97 -2.64
C GLN A 115 -7.24 37.75 -1.51
N ARG A 116 -6.32 37.12 -0.78
CA ARG A 116 -5.51 37.77 0.26
C ARG A 116 -4.51 38.75 -0.38
N ILE A 117 -3.85 38.32 -1.45
CA ILE A 117 -2.89 39.14 -2.20
C ILE A 117 -3.61 40.33 -2.85
N GLU A 118 -4.73 40.11 -3.53
CA GLU A 118 -5.53 41.17 -4.13
C GLU A 118 -5.96 42.23 -3.11
N ARG A 119 -6.44 41.79 -1.93
CA ARG A 119 -6.79 42.70 -0.83
C ARG A 119 -5.59 43.53 -0.38
N LEU A 120 -4.43 42.92 -0.19
CA LEU A 120 -3.21 43.64 0.21
C LEU A 120 -2.80 44.69 -0.83
N LEU A 121 -2.80 44.32 -2.11
CA LEU A 121 -2.48 45.24 -3.20
C LEU A 121 -3.48 46.40 -3.29
N SER A 122 -4.78 46.14 -3.07
CA SER A 122 -5.82 47.17 -3.10
C SER A 122 -5.70 48.23 -1.99
N THR A 123 -5.01 47.89 -0.89
CA THR A 123 -4.82 48.78 0.26
C THR A 123 -3.51 49.58 0.22
N TYR A 124 -2.63 49.31 -0.74
CA TYR A 124 -1.36 50.00 -0.88
C TYR A 124 -1.55 51.33 -1.64
N LYS A 125 -1.26 52.46 -0.99
CA LYS A 125 -1.30 53.82 -1.58
C LYS A 125 0.10 54.32 -1.89
#